data_AF-A0A2V6D0S2-F1
#
_entry.id   AF-A0A2V6D0S2-F1
#
_cell.length_a   1.000
_cell.length_b   1.000
_cell.length_c   1.000
_cell.angle_alpha   90.00
_cell.angle_beta   90.00
_cell.angle_gamma   90.00
#
_symmetry.space_group_name_H-M   'P 1'
#
loop_
_entity.id
_entity.type
_entity.pdbx_description
1 polymer ?
#
loop_
_entity_poly.entity_id
_entity_poly.type
_entity_poly.pdbx_seq_one_letter_code
_entity_poly.pdbx_strand_id
1 'polypeptide(L)'
;MAAPDFWSNRERAQAEVEEVSRLKSLINPVRELEREIADFDALRQLAEEENNAHARAEAEREVAQEHERLAQKLADFELRQFLSGENDLANAFLTIHS
;
A
#
# COMPACT_ATOMS: atom_id res chain seq x y z
N MET A 1 13.60 -19.15 -6.40
CA MET A 1 13.31 -19.98 -7.59
C MET A 1 14.54 -20.15 -8.50
N ALA A 2 15.76 -20.25 -7.92
CA ALA A 2 17.00 -20.32 -8.70
C ALA A 2 17.67 -21.72 -8.65
N ALA A 3 17.07 -22.68 -7.94
CA ALA A 3 17.60 -24.03 -7.84
C ALA A 3 17.31 -24.81 -9.14
N PRO A 4 18.27 -25.60 -9.67
CA PRO A 4 18.13 -26.29 -10.96
C PRO A 4 17.00 -27.33 -10.97
N ASP A 5 16.71 -27.93 -9.82
CA ASP A 5 15.70 -28.96 -9.61
C ASP A 5 14.30 -28.39 -9.31
N PHE A 6 14.18 -27.08 -9.09
CA PHE A 6 12.91 -26.44 -8.72
C PHE A 6 11.80 -26.72 -9.74
N TRP A 7 12.12 -26.71 -11.04
CA TRP A 7 11.15 -26.96 -12.11
C TRP A 7 10.95 -28.45 -12.44
N SER A 8 11.69 -29.36 -11.78
CA SER A 8 11.56 -30.80 -12.03
C SER A 8 10.22 -31.37 -11.54
N ASN A 9 9.61 -30.74 -10.54
CA ASN A 9 8.28 -31.06 -10.05
C ASN A 9 7.35 -29.85 -10.21
N ARG A 10 6.57 -29.86 -11.29
CA ARG A 10 5.69 -28.74 -11.67
C ARG A 10 4.61 -28.43 -10.64
N GLU A 11 4.04 -29.44 -9.99
CA GLU A 11 3.01 -29.25 -8.95
C GLU A 11 3.59 -28.56 -7.71
N ARG A 12 4.75 -29.01 -7.22
CA ARG A 12 5.46 -28.34 -6.12
C ARG A 12 5.89 -26.91 -6.49
N ALA A 13 6.45 -26.72 -7.68
CA ALA A 13 6.87 -25.40 -8.13
C ALA A 13 5.71 -24.42 -8.20
N GLN A 14 4.54 -24.86 -8.70
CA GLN A 14 3.34 -24.04 -8.80
C GLN A 14 2.82 -23.61 -7.42
N ALA A 15 2.72 -24.55 -6.48
CA ALA A 15 2.28 -24.26 -5.11
C ALA A 15 3.20 -23.24 -4.40
N GLU A 16 4.52 -23.40 -4.54
CA GLU A 16 5.51 -22.48 -3.98
C GLU A 16 5.44 -21.09 -4.62
N VAL A 17 5.21 -21.01 -5.94
CA VAL A 17 5.03 -19.74 -6.65
C VAL A 17 3.76 -19.03 -6.19
N GLU A 18 2.66 -19.75 -6.04
CA GLU A 18 1.39 -19.21 -5.53
C GLU A 18 1.53 -18.69 -4.10
N GLU A 19 2.24 -19.42 -3.25
CA GLU A 19 2.51 -18.99 -1.88
C GLU A 19 3.40 -17.75 -1.83
N VAL A 20 4.48 -17.71 -2.61
CA VAL A 20 5.32 -16.51 -2.73
C VAL A 20 4.51 -15.34 -3.28
N SER A 21 3.63 -15.56 -4.24
CA SER A 21 2.75 -14.51 -4.79
C SER A 21 1.82 -13.95 -3.73
N ARG A 22 1.16 -14.83 -2.95
CA ARG A 22 0.28 -14.46 -1.82
C ARG A 22 1.04 -13.69 -0.74
N LEU A 23 2.23 -14.13 -0.35
CA LEU A 23 3.04 -13.42 0.64
C LEU A 23 3.50 -12.05 0.10
N LYS A 24 3.88 -11.97 -1.18
CA LYS A 24 4.22 -10.70 -1.83
C LYS A 24 3.04 -9.75 -1.93
N SER A 25 1.83 -10.25 -2.17
CA SER A 25 0.64 -9.38 -2.19
C SER A 25 0.32 -8.76 -0.83
N LEU A 26 0.79 -9.37 0.27
CA LEU A 26 0.68 -8.80 1.62
C LEU A 26 1.81 -7.79 1.92
N ILE A 27 3.05 -8.12 1.53
CA ILE A 27 4.23 -7.35 1.91
C ILE A 27 4.50 -6.16 0.97
N ASN A 28 4.24 -6.31 -0.33
CA ASN A 28 4.56 -5.25 -1.30
C ASN A 28 3.76 -3.96 -1.08
N PRO A 29 2.44 -3.98 -0.78
CA PRO A 29 1.69 -2.76 -0.58
C PRO A 29 2.21 -1.92 0.59
N VAL A 30 2.59 -2.54 1.72
CA VAL A 30 3.16 -1.80 2.85
C VAL A 30 4.53 -1.20 2.50
N ARG A 31 5.39 -1.97 1.80
CA ARG A 31 6.70 -1.46 1.34
C ARG A 31 6.60 -0.33 0.33
N GLU A 32 5.52 -0.31 -0.45
CA GLU A 32 5.25 0.78 -1.38
C GLU A 32 4.79 2.03 -0.63
N LEU A 33 3.88 1.89 0.33
CA LEU A 33 3.46 2.97 1.23
C LEU A 33 4.63 3.58 2.00
N GLU A 34 5.51 2.76 2.58
CA GLU A 34 6.73 3.25 3.26
C GLU A 34 7.62 4.07 2.33
N ARG A 35 7.74 3.66 1.06
CA ARG A 35 8.53 4.38 0.06
C ARG A 35 7.90 5.72 -0.30
N GLU A 36 6.60 5.73 -0.55
CA GLU A 36 5.90 6.98 -0.89
C GLU A 36 5.88 7.98 0.27
N ILE A 37 5.82 7.51 1.53
CA ILE A 37 5.96 8.37 2.72
C ILE A 37 7.36 9.00 2.77
N ALA A 38 8.41 8.22 2.50
CA ALA A 38 9.77 8.76 2.47
C ALA A 38 9.96 9.80 1.35
N ASP A 39 9.39 9.55 0.17
CA ASP A 39 9.40 10.51 -0.95
C ASP A 39 8.60 11.78 -0.61
N PHE A 40 7.47 11.64 0.08
CA PHE A 40 6.67 12.76 0.57
C PHE A 40 7.40 13.62 1.60
N ASP A 41 8.12 13.00 2.54
CA ASP A 41 8.95 13.72 3.50
C ASP A 41 10.04 14.54 2.80
N ALA A 42 10.66 13.99 1.74
CA ALA A 42 11.61 14.72 0.92
C ALA A 42 10.93 15.89 0.17
N LEU A 43 9.73 15.69 -0.39
CA LEU A 43 8.96 16.75 -1.05
C LEU A 43 8.63 17.90 -0.08
N ARG A 44 8.21 17.56 1.15
CA ARG A 44 7.92 18.55 2.20
C ARG A 44 9.17 19.37 2.55
N GLN A 45 10.32 18.72 2.70
CA GLN A 45 11.59 19.42 2.97
C GLN A 45 11.94 20.40 1.85
N LEU A 46 11.79 19.99 0.58
CA LEU A 46 12.02 20.87 -0.56
C LEU A 46 11.09 22.09 -0.56
N ALA A 47 9.82 21.90 -0.22
CA ALA A 47 8.87 23.01 -0.11
C ALA A 47 9.22 23.99 1.03
N GLU A 48 9.74 23.48 2.16
CA GLU A 48 10.16 24.28 3.31
C GLU A 48 11.44 25.11 3.04
N GLU A 49 12.34 24.59 2.20
CA GLU A 49 13.59 25.25 1.82
C GLU A 49 13.41 26.35 0.74
N GLU A 50 12.22 26.45 0.14
CA GLU A 50 11.93 27.45 -0.89
C GLU A 50 11.84 28.87 -0.30
N ASN A 51 12.63 29.79 -0.87
CA ASN A 51 12.77 31.16 -0.39
C ASN A 51 11.84 32.15 -1.12
N ASN A 52 11.39 31.81 -2.32
CA ASN A 52 10.44 32.62 -3.06
C ASN A 52 9.02 32.36 -2.56
N ALA A 53 8.36 33.39 -2.02
CA ALA A 53 7.02 33.26 -1.44
C ALA A 53 5.94 32.73 -2.41
N HIS A 54 6.03 33.05 -3.71
CA HIS A 54 5.11 32.53 -4.71
C HIS A 54 5.36 31.04 -4.99
N ALA A 55 6.62 30.67 -5.23
CA ALA A 55 7.00 29.28 -5.48
C ALA A 55 6.73 28.39 -4.28
N ARG A 56 7.00 28.89 -3.06
CA ARG A 56 6.69 28.21 -1.81
C ARG A 56 5.19 27.95 -1.65
N ALA A 57 4.34 28.92 -1.95
CA ALA A 57 2.88 28.74 -1.88
C ALA A 57 2.37 27.70 -2.88
N GLU A 58 3.00 27.56 -4.04
CA GLU A 58 2.70 26.49 -4.99
C GLU A 58 3.18 25.13 -4.48
N ALA A 59 4.41 25.04 -3.98
CA ALA A 59 4.97 23.81 -3.39
C ALA A 59 4.18 23.33 -2.17
N GLU A 60 3.73 24.22 -1.29
CA GLU A 60 2.87 23.89 -0.15
C GLU A 60 1.51 23.31 -0.60
N ARG A 61 0.96 23.76 -1.74
CA ARG A 61 -0.27 23.18 -2.30
C ARG A 61 -0.05 21.79 -2.86
N GLU A 62 1.09 21.55 -3.52
CA GLU A 62 1.46 20.23 -4.02
C GLU A 62 1.64 19.24 -2.87
N VAL A 63 2.33 19.65 -1.80
CA VAL A 63 2.45 18.87 -0.56
C VAL A 63 1.08 18.57 0.04
N ALA A 64 0.16 19.53 0.09
CA ALA A 64 -1.19 19.28 0.62
C ALA A 64 -1.96 18.24 -0.21
N GLN A 65 -1.84 18.28 -1.54
CA GLN A 65 -2.49 17.32 -2.43
C GLN A 65 -1.90 15.91 -2.29
N GLU A 66 -0.57 15.80 -2.26
CA GLU A 66 0.10 14.52 -2.08
C GLU A 66 -0.18 13.92 -0.70
N HIS A 67 -0.28 14.76 0.34
CA HIS A 67 -0.70 14.32 1.67
C HIS A 67 -2.11 13.70 1.64
N GLU A 68 -3.08 14.35 1.01
CA GLU A 68 -4.45 13.83 0.90
C GLU A 68 -4.49 12.50 0.12
N ARG A 69 -3.73 12.40 -0.98
CA ARG A 69 -3.58 11.16 -1.74
C ARG A 69 -3.00 10.03 -0.89
N LEU A 70 -1.94 10.31 -0.12
CA LEU A 70 -1.29 9.33 0.75
C LEU A 70 -2.19 8.89 1.90
N ALA A 71 -2.90 9.82 2.51
CA ALA A 71 -3.87 9.53 3.57
C ALA A 71 -4.98 8.59 3.07
N GLN A 72 -5.52 8.84 1.87
CA GLN A 72 -6.52 7.95 1.27
C GLN A 72 -5.94 6.56 0.97
N LYS A 73 -4.72 6.49 0.42
CA LYS A 73 -4.06 5.21 0.12
C LYS A 73 -3.80 4.39 1.39
N LEU A 74 -3.42 5.05 2.48
CA LEU A 74 -3.25 4.42 3.79
C LEU A 74 -4.59 3.89 4.32
N ALA A 75 -5.66 4.70 4.26
CA ALA A 75 -7.00 4.27 4.69
C ALA A 75 -7.50 3.05 3.91
N ASP A 76 -7.31 3.03 2.58
CA ASP A 76 -7.66 1.89 1.74
C ASP A 76 -6.85 0.64 2.10
N PHE A 77 -5.56 0.81 2.42
CA PHE A 77 -4.70 -0.28 2.86
C PHE A 77 -5.17 -0.85 4.21
N GLU A 78 -5.45 0.01 5.19
CA GLU A 78 -5.99 -0.39 6.50
C GLU A 78 -7.31 -1.13 6.38
N LEU A 79 -8.23 -0.63 5.54
CA LEU A 79 -9.51 -1.29 5.27
C LEU A 79 -9.30 -2.71 4.73
N ARG A 80 -8.35 -2.90 3.81
CA ARG A 80 -8.01 -4.24 3.30
C ARG A 80 -7.41 -5.15 4.35
N GLN A 81 -6.65 -4.61 5.31
CA GLN A 81 -6.13 -5.41 6.43
C GLN A 81 -7.25 -5.84 7.38
N PHE A 82 -8.21 -4.94 7.66
CA PHE A 82 -9.37 -5.25 8.47
C PHE A 82 -10.28 -6.28 7.80
N LEU A 83 -10.45 -6.22 6.47
CA LEU A 83 -11.30 -7.11 5.68
C LEU A 83 -10.57 -8.37 5.16
N SER A 84 -9.71 -8.97 5.99
CA SER A 84 -8.89 -10.14 5.64
C SER A 84 -9.40 -11.47 6.21
N GLY A 85 -10.54 -11.46 6.90
CA GLY A 85 -11.23 -12.63 7.43
C GLY A 85 -11.96 -13.44 6.35
N GLU A 86 -12.19 -14.72 6.64
CA GLU A 86 -12.81 -15.68 5.71
C GLU A 86 -14.17 -15.24 5.17
N ASN A 87 -14.95 -14.51 5.98
CA ASN A 87 -16.31 -14.08 5.64
C ASN A 87 -16.43 -12.61 5.25
N ASP A 88 -15.32 -11.86 5.16
CA ASP A 88 -15.38 -10.40 4.93
C ASP A 88 -15.87 -10.03 3.52
N LEU A 89 -15.82 -10.98 2.58
CA LEU A 89 -16.39 -10.85 1.25
C LEU A 89 -17.91 -11.17 1.20
N ALA A 90 -18.48 -11.74 2.26
CA ALA A 90 -19.87 -12.15 2.29
C ALA A 90 -20.80 -11.00 2.69
N ASN A 91 -22.05 -11.02 2.19
CA ASN A 91 -23.08 -10.09 2.63
C ASN A 91 -23.42 -10.33 4.11
N ALA A 92 -23.50 -9.26 4.90
CA ALA A 92 -23.88 -9.33 6.29
C ALA A 92 -25.42 -9.40 6.47
N PHE A 93 -25.89 -10.27 7.36
CA PHE A 93 -27.26 -10.21 7.88
C PHE A 93 -27.30 -9.27 9.09
N LEU A 94 -27.95 -8.12 8.94
CA LEU A 94 -28.15 -7.14 10.03
C LEU A 94 -29.58 -7.24 10.55
N THR A 95 -29.74 -7.50 11.85
CA THR A 95 -31.05 -7.48 12.53
C THR A 95 -30.98 -6.52 13.72
N ILE A 96 -31.90 -5.56 13.77
CA ILE A 96 -31.99 -4.55 14.83
C ILE A 96 -33.23 -4.88 15.68
N HIS A 97 -33.05 -5.01 17.00
CA HIS A 97 -34.13 -5.21 17.95
C HIS A 97 -34.31 -3.95 18.81
N SER A 98 -35.58 -3.58 19.07
CA SER A 98 -35.98 -2.44 19.89
C SER A 98 -36.10 -2.78 21.38
#